data_AF-A0AAD4GH27-F1
#
_entry.id   AF-A0AAD4GH27-F1
#
_cell.length_a   1.000
_cell.length_b   1.000
_cell.length_c   1.000
_cell.angle_alpha   90.00
_cell.angle_beta   90.00
_cell.angle_gamma   90.00
#
_symmetry.space_group_name_H-M   'P 1'
#
loop_
_entity.id
_entity.type
_entity.pdbx_description
1 polymer ?
#
loop_
_entity_poly.entity_id
_entity_poly.type
_entity_poly.pdbx_seq_one_letter_code
_entity_poly.pdbx_strand_id
1 'polypeptide(L)'
;MWREEVARNKVGLSEFGESGMVANDAPQNPNSKHLTCSPAPARSRSSSTSSIEGVLASCEPSLVHIVPVLSNLGIRRQEHLRAFARLRVETRDREMKEEMLKQGVTLLEWAILVDKLQEF
;
A
#
# COMPACT_ATOMS: atom_id res chain seq x y z
N MET A 1 -25.48 25.88 18.96
CA MET A 1 -26.25 24.94 19.81
C MET A 1 -27.14 24.14 18.88
N TRP A 2 -26.65 23.02 18.36
CA TRP A 2 -27.43 22.08 17.55
C TRP A 2 -27.59 20.81 18.38
N ARG A 3 -28.86 20.52 18.72
CA ARG A 3 -29.32 19.36 19.48
C ARG A 3 -29.50 18.14 18.58
N GLU A 4 -29.12 16.99 19.14
CA GLU A 4 -29.75 15.65 19.12
C GLU A 4 -30.13 15.00 17.76
N GLU A 5 -29.57 13.83 17.42
CA GLU A 5 -30.03 12.45 17.75
C GLU A 5 -31.13 12.01 16.77
N VAL A 6 -31.35 10.78 16.29
CA VAL A 6 -31.09 9.37 16.60
C VAL A 6 -31.28 8.68 15.20
N ALA A 7 -30.70 7.56 14.78
CA ALA A 7 -31.12 6.23 15.22
C ALA A 7 -30.37 5.11 14.48
N ARG A 8 -30.23 4.04 15.24
CA ARG A 8 -29.52 2.79 15.05
C ARG A 8 -30.49 1.77 14.42
N ASN A 9 -30.20 1.24 13.24
CA ASN A 9 -31.04 0.19 12.63
C ASN A 9 -30.43 -1.20 12.87
N LYS A 10 -30.95 -1.89 13.89
CA LYS A 10 -30.85 -3.34 14.10
C LYS A 10 -32.16 -3.96 13.59
N VAL A 11 -32.08 -4.98 12.75
CA VAL A 11 -33.19 -5.90 12.49
C VAL A 11 -32.73 -7.32 12.77
N GLY A 12 -33.40 -7.96 13.73
CA GLY A 12 -33.40 -9.41 13.99
C GLY A 12 -34.16 -10.16 12.91
N LEU A 13 -33.86 -11.43 12.64
CA LEU A 13 -34.21 -12.65 13.40
C LEU A 13 -35.55 -13.27 12.94
N SER A 14 -35.47 -14.49 12.40
CA SER A 14 -36.45 -15.60 12.33
C SER A 14 -35.80 -16.64 11.40
N GLU A 15 -35.42 -17.86 11.78
CA GLU A 15 -36.09 -18.98 12.48
C GLU A 15 -37.33 -19.53 11.77
N PHE A 16 -37.19 -20.72 11.16
CA PHE A 16 -38.12 -21.82 10.85
C PHE A 16 -37.28 -22.80 10.00
N GLY A 17 -37.17 -24.12 10.15
CA GLY A 17 -37.89 -25.15 10.89
C GLY A 17 -37.87 -26.42 10.00
N GLU A 18 -37.53 -27.59 10.58
CA GLU A 18 -37.79 -28.97 10.10
C GLU A 18 -37.14 -29.44 8.78
N SER A 19 -36.91 -30.73 8.48
CA SER A 19 -36.80 -32.01 9.19
C SER A 19 -36.37 -33.00 8.08
N GLY A 20 -35.47 -33.95 8.35
CA GLY A 20 -35.06 -34.92 7.34
C GLY A 20 -33.94 -35.84 7.81
N MET A 21 -34.31 -36.89 8.54
CA MET A 21 -33.43 -38.02 8.83
C MET A 21 -33.14 -38.81 7.55
N VAL A 22 -31.86 -39.03 7.25
CA VAL A 22 -31.42 -40.20 6.47
C VAL A 22 -30.15 -40.75 7.12
N ALA A 23 -30.30 -41.91 7.73
CA ALA A 23 -29.21 -42.75 8.17
C ALA A 23 -28.43 -43.25 6.94
N ASN A 24 -27.10 -43.26 7.03
CA ASN A 24 -26.30 -44.34 6.47
C ASN A 24 -24.96 -44.42 7.20
N ASP A 25 -24.70 -45.64 7.64
CA ASP A 25 -23.63 -46.15 8.48
C ASP A 25 -22.34 -46.35 7.66
N ALA A 26 -21.20 -45.81 8.16
CA ALA A 26 -19.80 -46.28 8.10
C ALA A 26 -19.14 -46.80 6.77
N PRO A 27 -17.79 -46.94 6.67
CA PRO A 27 -16.75 -46.75 7.69
C PRO A 27 -15.60 -45.82 7.29
N GLN A 28 -14.84 -45.46 8.32
CA GLN A 28 -13.63 -44.65 8.29
C GLN A 28 -12.49 -45.31 7.50
N ASN A 29 -11.83 -44.53 6.65
CA ASN A 29 -10.52 -44.86 6.08
C ASN A 29 -9.52 -43.75 6.48
N PRO A 30 -8.58 -44.01 7.40
CA PRO A 30 -7.55 -43.04 7.77
C PRO A 30 -6.34 -43.20 6.85
N ASN A 31 -6.44 -42.68 5.63
CA ASN A 31 -5.24 -42.49 4.79
C ASN A 31 -5.35 -41.23 3.93
N SER A 32 -5.62 -40.10 4.58
CA SER A 32 -5.56 -38.80 3.93
C SER A 32 -4.15 -38.24 4.05
N LYS A 33 -3.41 -38.36 2.95
CA LYS A 33 -2.06 -37.83 2.77
C LYS A 33 -2.12 -36.32 2.99
N HIS A 34 -1.55 -35.85 4.10
CA HIS A 34 -1.40 -34.45 4.41
C HIS A 34 -0.54 -33.77 3.35
N LEU A 35 -1.17 -33.19 2.33
CA LEU A 35 -0.54 -32.19 1.50
C LEU A 35 -0.47 -30.91 2.33
N THR A 36 0.60 -30.81 3.12
CA THR A 36 1.09 -29.54 3.65
C THR A 36 1.28 -28.62 2.44
N CYS A 37 0.31 -27.75 2.17
CA CYS A 37 0.56 -26.60 1.30
C CYS A 37 1.43 -25.66 2.12
N SER A 38 2.74 -25.83 2.00
CA SER A 38 3.73 -24.90 2.53
C SER A 38 3.32 -23.49 2.14
N PRO A 39 3.27 -22.51 3.08
CA PRO A 39 3.11 -21.12 2.68
C PRO A 39 4.25 -20.79 1.73
N ALA A 40 3.89 -20.44 0.48
CA ALA A 40 4.85 -19.95 -0.49
C ALA A 40 5.69 -18.86 0.18
N PRO A 41 7.03 -18.86 0.04
CA PRO A 41 7.84 -17.79 0.59
C PRO A 41 7.30 -16.50 0.02
N ALA A 42 6.77 -15.62 0.88
CA ALA A 42 6.34 -14.29 0.51
C ALA A 42 7.52 -13.68 -0.24
N ARG A 43 7.35 -13.50 -1.56
CA ARG A 43 8.37 -12.92 -2.44
C ARG A 43 8.88 -11.65 -1.76
N SER A 44 10.06 -11.75 -1.17
CA SER A 44 10.79 -10.62 -0.66
C SER A 44 11.04 -9.73 -1.86
N ARG A 45 10.25 -8.66 -2.02
CA ARG A 45 10.44 -7.63 -3.07
C ARG A 45 11.64 -6.74 -2.71
N SER A 46 12.71 -7.35 -2.26
CA SER A 46 13.90 -6.71 -1.76
C SER A 46 14.91 -6.69 -2.90
N SER A 47 15.07 -5.54 -3.57
CA SER A 47 16.28 -5.11 -4.32
C SER A 47 15.93 -4.10 -5.42
N SER A 48 15.42 -2.91 -5.07
CA SER A 48 15.38 -1.79 -6.03
C SER A 48 15.44 -0.41 -5.38
N THR A 49 15.20 -0.29 -4.07
CA THR A 49 15.19 1.01 -3.37
C THR A 49 16.58 1.54 -3.05
N SER A 50 17.62 0.71 -3.01
CA SER A 50 18.99 1.12 -2.66
C SER A 50 19.53 2.23 -3.57
N SER A 51 19.20 2.21 -4.86
CA SER A 51 19.61 3.27 -5.80
C SER A 51 18.85 4.57 -5.57
N ILE A 52 17.59 4.52 -5.14
CA ILE A 52 16.81 5.71 -4.76
C ILE A 52 17.35 6.30 -3.46
N GLU A 53 17.61 5.45 -2.46
CA GLU A 53 18.18 5.85 -1.18
C GLU A 53 19.50 6.59 -1.37
N GLY A 54 20.37 6.13 -2.29
CA GLY A 54 21.61 6.82 -2.62
C GLY A 54 21.41 8.23 -3.20
N VAL A 55 20.43 8.41 -4.10
CA VAL A 55 20.10 9.73 -4.66
C VAL A 55 19.55 10.66 -3.57
N LEU A 56 18.64 10.18 -2.74
CA LEU A 56 18.03 10.97 -1.66
C LEU A 56 19.01 11.29 -0.54
N ALA A 57 19.97 10.40 -0.26
CA ALA A 57 21.06 10.64 0.67
C ALA A 57 22.02 11.72 0.19
N SER A 58 22.15 11.91 -1.13
CA SER A 58 22.99 12.95 -1.73
C SER A 58 22.33 14.35 -1.80
N CYS A 59 21.08 14.47 -1.35
CA CYS A 59 20.42 15.76 -1.21
C CYS A 59 20.94 16.50 0.04
N GLU A 60 20.94 17.83 0.02
CA GLU A 60 21.24 18.66 1.19
C GLU A 60 20.03 19.55 1.54
N PRO A 61 19.31 19.27 2.65
CA PRO A 61 19.43 18.12 3.56
C PRO A 61 19.03 16.77 2.93
N SER A 62 19.53 15.69 3.53
CA SER A 62 19.22 14.31 3.11
C SER A 62 17.72 14.03 3.21
N LEU A 63 17.19 13.40 2.16
CA LEU A 63 15.76 13.09 2.02
C LEU A 63 15.45 11.59 2.19
N VAL A 64 16.34 10.79 2.76
CA VAL A 64 16.16 9.32 2.84
C VAL A 64 14.85 8.91 3.53
N HIS A 65 14.32 9.73 4.43
CA HIS A 65 13.05 9.46 5.12
C HIS A 65 11.82 9.52 4.20
N ILE A 66 11.91 10.11 3.00
CA ILE A 66 10.77 10.17 2.05
C ILE A 66 10.64 8.89 1.21
N VAL A 67 11.59 7.95 1.28
CA VAL A 67 11.57 6.67 0.55
C VAL A 67 10.27 5.88 0.72
N PRO A 68 9.67 5.78 1.93
CA PRO A 68 8.36 5.12 2.11
C PRO A 68 7.24 5.85 1.34
N VAL A 69 7.24 7.18 1.35
CA VAL A 69 6.26 7.99 0.61
C VAL A 69 6.39 7.76 -0.89
N LEU A 70 7.61 7.81 -1.42
CA LEU A 70 7.88 7.50 -2.83
C LEU A 70 7.44 6.08 -3.19
N SER A 71 7.68 5.11 -2.31
CA SER A 71 7.28 3.71 -2.50
C SER A 71 5.76 3.53 -2.52
N ASN A 72 5.03 4.31 -1.72
CA ASN A 72 3.57 4.36 -1.71
C ASN A 72 3.01 4.96 -3.00
N LEU A 73 3.70 5.95 -3.57
CA LEU A 73 3.38 6.53 -4.88
C LEU A 73 3.87 5.69 -6.07
N GLY A 74 4.44 4.51 -5.83
CA GLY A 74 4.92 3.60 -6.87
C GLY A 74 6.32 3.93 -7.42
N ILE A 75 7.00 4.93 -6.86
CA ILE A 75 8.38 5.28 -7.19
C ILE A 75 9.33 4.38 -6.39
N ARG A 76 9.83 3.33 -7.05
CA ARG A 76 10.63 2.26 -6.42
C ARG A 76 11.99 2.02 -7.06
N ARG A 77 12.23 2.61 -8.24
CA ARG A 77 13.48 2.50 -8.98
C ARG A 77 13.96 3.86 -9.46
N GLN A 78 15.24 3.98 -9.73
CA GLN A 78 15.84 5.23 -10.23
C GLN A 78 15.23 5.64 -11.59
N GLU A 79 14.86 4.68 -12.43
CA GLU A 79 14.16 4.95 -13.70
C GLU A 79 12.82 5.66 -13.48
N HIS A 80 12.14 5.41 -12.35
CA HIS A 80 10.88 6.08 -12.00
C HIS A 80 11.14 7.54 -11.62
N LEU A 81 12.24 7.83 -10.90
CA LEU A 81 12.68 9.20 -10.62
C LEU A 81 13.04 9.95 -11.92
N ARG A 82 13.74 9.30 -12.85
CA ARG A 82 14.04 9.89 -14.16
C ARG A 82 12.77 10.15 -14.97
N ALA A 83 11.79 9.25 -14.93
CA ALA A 83 10.50 9.48 -15.58
C ALA A 83 9.74 10.64 -14.94
N PHE A 84 9.80 10.73 -13.61
CA PHE A 84 9.21 11.79 -12.82
C PHE A 84 9.83 13.17 -13.14
N ALA A 85 11.15 13.23 -13.33
CA ALA A 85 11.86 14.44 -13.78
C ALA A 85 11.43 14.92 -15.18
N ARG A 86 11.00 14.00 -16.05
CA ARG A 86 10.53 14.33 -17.42
C ARG A 86 9.07 14.81 -17.47
N LEU A 87 8.33 14.77 -16.36
CA LEU A 87 6.98 15.30 -16.32
C LEU A 87 7.01 16.83 -16.49
N ARG A 88 5.95 17.36 -17.11
CA ARG A 88 5.74 18.81 -17.18
C ARG A 88 5.57 19.36 -15.76
N VAL A 89 6.07 20.58 -15.53
CA VAL A 89 6.04 21.24 -14.21
C VAL A 89 4.61 21.31 -13.69
N GLU A 90 3.65 21.64 -14.54
CA GLU A 90 2.24 21.75 -14.17
C GLU A 90 1.66 20.39 -13.72
N THR A 91 1.98 19.31 -14.44
CA THR A 91 1.55 17.96 -14.09
C THR A 91 2.23 17.47 -12.80
N ARG A 92 3.51 17.76 -12.65
CA ARG A 92 4.30 17.40 -11.47
C ARG A 92 3.74 18.07 -10.21
N ASP A 93 3.45 19.35 -10.29
CA ASP A 93 2.96 20.11 -9.14
C ASP A 93 1.48 19.79 -8.84
N ARG A 94 0.65 19.54 -9.85
CA ARG A 94 -0.76 19.19 -9.64
C ARG A 94 -0.93 17.78 -9.09
N GLU A 95 -0.27 16.79 -9.68
CA GLU A 95 -0.56 15.38 -9.40
C GLU A 95 0.35 14.79 -8.31
N MET A 96 1.58 15.30 -8.15
CA MET A 96 2.58 14.67 -7.28
C MET A 96 2.88 15.49 -6.02
N LYS A 97 3.00 16.82 -6.13
CA LYS A 97 3.25 17.67 -4.97
C LYS A 97 2.15 17.52 -3.92
N GLU A 98 0.89 17.68 -4.31
CA GLU A 98 -0.24 17.58 -3.39
C GLU A 98 -0.31 16.21 -2.69
N GLU A 99 -0.06 15.12 -3.43
CA GLU A 99 -0.07 13.77 -2.87
C GLU A 99 1.10 13.50 -1.92
N MET A 100 2.29 14.06 -2.18
CA MET A 100 3.43 13.97 -1.28
C MET A 100 3.21 14.79 0.00
N LEU A 101 2.63 15.99 -0.12
CA LEU A 101 2.29 16.82 1.04
C LEU A 101 1.25 16.15 1.94
N LYS A 102 0.23 15.52 1.37
CA LYS A 102 -0.76 14.72 2.12
C LYS A 102 -0.13 13.58 2.91
N GLN A 103 0.99 13.03 2.44
CA GLN A 103 1.74 11.98 3.12
C GLN A 103 2.81 12.50 4.10
N GLY A 104 2.83 13.81 4.36
CA GLY A 104 3.69 14.42 5.38
C GLY A 104 5.07 14.88 4.88
N VAL A 105 5.31 14.84 3.57
CA VAL A 105 6.48 15.53 3.00
C VAL A 105 6.23 17.03 3.08
N THR A 106 7.25 17.82 3.39
CA THR A 106 7.17 19.27 3.47
C THR A 106 7.37 19.92 2.10
N LEU A 107 6.91 21.17 1.95
CA LEU A 107 7.17 21.97 0.74
C LEU A 107 8.67 22.13 0.45
N LEU A 108 9.50 22.20 1.50
CA LEU A 108 10.95 22.33 1.38
C LEU A 108 11.58 21.05 0.84
N GLU A 109 11.25 19.90 1.42
CA GLU A 109 11.73 18.59 0.94
C GLU A 109 11.28 18.31 -0.49
N TRP A 110 10.06 18.69 -0.84
CA TRP A 110 9.58 18.65 -2.22
C TRP A 110 10.45 19.50 -3.16
N ALA A 111 10.76 20.75 -2.77
CA ALA A 111 11.58 21.63 -3.58
C ALA A 111 13.00 21.05 -3.79
N ILE A 112 13.62 20.54 -2.71
CA ILE A 112 14.93 19.89 -2.77
C ILE A 112 14.89 18.66 -3.68
N LEU A 113 13.86 17.82 -3.57
CA LEU A 113 13.70 16.66 -4.43
C LEU A 113 13.59 17.07 -5.90
N VAL A 114 12.76 18.07 -6.19
CA VAL A 114 12.54 18.58 -7.55
C VAL A 114 13.83 19.15 -8.14
N ASP A 115 14.57 19.92 -7.36
CA ASP A 115 15.86 20.49 -7.74
C ASP A 115 16.86 19.37 -8.07
N LYS A 116 16.96 18.37 -7.18
CA LYS A 116 17.81 17.19 -7.42
C LYS A 116 17.41 16.42 -8.68
N LEU A 117 16.11 16.39 -9.00
CA LEU A 117 15.62 15.71 -10.19
C LEU A 117 15.94 16.47 -11.49
N GLN A 118 16.16 17.78 -11.42
CA GLN A 118 16.58 18.59 -12.58
C GLN A 118 18.07 18.44 -12.90
N GLU A 119 18.86 17.86 -12.00
CA GLU A 119 20.26 17.50 -12.25
C GLU A 119 20.44 16.21 -13.09
N PHE A 120 19.36 15.46 -13.35
CA PHE A 120 19.38 14.25 -14.21
C PHE A 120 19.43 14.59 -15.70
#